data_AF-A0A7X9GLJ6-F1
#
_entry.id   AF-A0A7X9GLJ6-F1
#
_cell.length_a   1.000
_cell.length_b   1.000
_cell.length_c   1.000
_cell.angle_alpha   90.00
_cell.angle_beta   90.00
_cell.angle_gamma   90.00
#
_symmetry.space_group_name_H-M   'P 1'
#
loop_
_entity.id
_entity.type
_entity.pdbx_description
1 polymer ?
#
loop_
_entity_poly.entity_id
_entity_poly.type
_entity_poly.pdbx_seq_one_letter_code
_entity_poly.pdbx_strand_id
1 'polypeptide(L)'
;MFKDRNIKLGISPLGWTNDDMPHLGADIPFEQSIKEMTLAGFEGTEVGNKFPKDPFELNATLKKYNLKIASQWFSSFLCETSYEENEKRFVEQLDYLESVGANLINVCELTRNLFAVETSMFGNDKPIASDDEWELLCSGLNKLGTVA
;
A
#
# COMPACT_ATOMS: atom_id res chain seq x y z
N MET A 1 1.02 -23.95 10.86
CA MET A 1 -0.16 -23.23 11.39
C MET A 1 -1.32 -23.18 10.38
N PHE A 2 -1.08 -23.09 9.06
CA PHE A 2 -2.14 -23.00 8.03
C PHE A 2 -2.09 -24.07 6.93
N LYS A 3 -1.40 -25.20 7.16
CA LYS A 3 -1.08 -26.20 6.11
C LYS A 3 -2.29 -26.78 5.37
N ASP A 4 -3.49 -26.65 5.93
CA ASP A 4 -4.75 -27.16 5.37
C ASP A 4 -5.76 -26.04 5.04
N ARG A 5 -5.32 -24.79 4.98
CA ARG A 5 -6.16 -23.63 4.61
C ARG A 5 -5.57 -22.94 3.39
N ASN A 6 -6.43 -22.46 2.49
CA ASN A 6 -6.03 -21.63 1.35
C ASN A 6 -5.68 -20.20 1.83
N ILE A 7 -4.68 -20.09 2.70
CA ILE A 7 -4.20 -18.85 3.32
C ILE A 7 -2.72 -18.72 2.99
N LYS A 8 -2.32 -17.56 2.49
CA LYS A 8 -0.92 -17.17 2.33
C LYS A 8 -0.60 -16.10 3.35
N LEU A 9 0.49 -16.26 4.08
CA LEU A 9 0.89 -15.29 5.11
C LEU A 9 1.98 -14.37 4.55
N GLY A 10 1.72 -13.06 4.58
CA GLY A 10 2.70 -12.04 4.23
C GLY A 10 3.05 -11.15 5.42
N ILE A 11 4.07 -10.32 5.22
CA ILE A 11 4.48 -9.27 6.16
C ILE A 11 4.77 -7.98 5.40
N SER A 12 4.34 -6.85 5.95
CA SER A 12 4.52 -5.53 5.31
C SER A 12 6.00 -5.10 5.36
N PRO A 13 6.54 -4.43 4.32
CA PRO A 13 7.92 -3.94 4.31
C PRO A 13 8.15 -2.81 5.32
N LEU A 14 7.09 -2.25 5.91
CA LEU A 14 7.15 -1.22 6.95
C LEU A 14 8.03 -1.61 8.15
N GLY A 15 8.17 -2.91 8.43
CA GLY A 15 9.06 -3.42 9.48
C GLY A 15 10.55 -3.21 9.21
N TRP A 16 10.93 -2.94 7.96
CA TRP A 16 12.31 -2.68 7.53
C TRP A 16 12.54 -1.22 7.17
N THR A 17 11.62 -0.62 6.42
CA THR A 17 11.78 0.74 5.87
C THR A 17 10.49 1.50 6.09
N ASN A 18 10.58 2.76 6.50
CA ASN A 18 9.40 3.59 6.75
C ASN A 18 9.19 4.65 5.66
N ASP A 19 7.98 4.74 5.14
CA ASP A 19 7.64 5.66 4.05
C ASP A 19 7.42 7.09 4.57
N ASP A 20 6.80 7.23 5.75
CA ASP A 20 6.50 8.51 6.39
C ASP A 20 7.71 9.10 7.14
N MET A 21 8.59 8.24 7.63
CA MET A 21 9.84 8.58 8.32
C MET A 21 11.03 7.95 7.59
N PRO A 22 11.48 8.49 6.44
CA PRO A 22 12.44 7.84 5.54
C PRO A 22 13.82 7.55 6.14
N HIS A 23 14.15 8.17 7.27
CA HIS A 23 15.38 7.93 8.01
C HIS A 23 15.37 6.59 8.77
N LEU A 24 14.19 6.06 9.10
CA LEU A 24 14.03 4.76 9.75
C LEU A 24 14.21 3.65 8.70
N GLY A 25 15.35 2.95 8.78
CA GLY A 25 15.72 1.90 7.83
C GLY A 25 16.27 2.42 6.50
N ALA A 26 16.70 3.69 6.44
CA ALA A 26 17.20 4.31 5.21
C ALA A 26 18.35 3.55 4.55
N ASP A 27 19.17 2.91 5.37
CA ASP A 27 20.36 2.12 5.04
C ASP A 27 20.04 0.65 4.69
N ILE A 28 18.79 0.21 4.88
CA ILE A 28 18.35 -1.15 4.56
C ILE A 28 17.97 -1.22 3.08
N PRO A 29 18.69 -2.00 2.25
CA PRO A 29 18.31 -2.22 0.86
C PRO A 29 17.11 -3.17 0.77
N PHE A 30 16.29 -3.05 -0.27
CA PHE A 30 15.08 -3.87 -0.40
C PHE A 30 15.39 -5.37 -0.50
N GLU A 31 16.53 -5.76 -1.08
CA GLU A 31 16.93 -7.17 -1.16
C GLU A 31 17.13 -7.79 0.22
N GLN A 32 17.56 -6.99 1.21
CA GLN A 32 17.68 -7.46 2.59
C GLN A 32 16.30 -7.78 3.16
N SER A 33 15.30 -6.89 2.99
CA SER A 33 13.95 -7.14 3.50
C SER A 33 13.33 -8.38 2.85
N ILE A 34 13.43 -8.52 1.52
CA ILE A 34 12.95 -9.72 0.79
C ILE A 34 13.58 -11.01 1.32
N LYS A 35 14.90 -11.00 1.54
CA LYS A 35 15.63 -12.17 2.07
C LYS A 35 15.19 -12.52 3.50
N GLU A 36 15.05 -11.52 4.36
CA GLU A 36 14.67 -11.73 5.77
C GLU A 36 13.22 -12.18 5.93
N MET A 37 12.29 -11.62 5.13
CA MET A 37 10.89 -12.10 5.07
C MET A 37 10.81 -13.58 4.70
N THR A 38 11.60 -13.99 3.69
CA THR A 38 11.67 -15.38 3.24
C THR A 38 12.28 -16.29 4.30
N LEU A 39 13.36 -15.84 4.96
CA LEU A 39 13.99 -16.58 6.06
C LEU A 39 13.03 -16.80 7.24
N ALA A 40 12.18 -15.81 7.53
CA ALA A 40 11.15 -15.89 8.55
C ALA A 40 9.93 -16.77 8.14
N GLY A 41 9.88 -17.23 6.89
CA GLY A 41 8.85 -18.15 6.40
C GLY A 41 7.58 -17.47 5.87
N PHE A 42 7.64 -16.19 5.53
CA PHE A 42 6.54 -15.50 4.85
C PHE A 42 6.53 -15.82 3.34
N GLU A 43 5.34 -15.78 2.76
CA GLU A 43 5.08 -16.09 1.35
C GLU A 43 4.76 -14.84 0.53
N GLY A 44 4.59 -13.69 1.17
CA GLY A 44 4.31 -12.43 0.50
C GLY A 44 4.66 -11.18 1.30
N THR A 45 4.60 -10.05 0.62
CA THR A 45 4.81 -8.70 1.15
C THR A 45 3.92 -7.71 0.41
N GLU A 46 3.81 -6.49 0.91
CA GLU A 46 3.31 -5.36 0.14
C GLU A 46 4.44 -4.68 -0.63
N VAL A 47 4.10 -3.81 -1.58
CA VAL A 47 5.07 -2.93 -2.26
C VAL A 47 5.53 -1.84 -1.27
N GLY A 48 6.83 -1.77 -1.00
CA GLY A 48 7.43 -0.72 -0.16
C GLY A 48 8.12 0.38 -0.97
N ASN A 49 8.34 1.56 -0.39
CA ASN A 49 8.95 2.70 -1.08
C ASN A 49 10.34 2.43 -1.71
N LYS A 50 11.14 1.54 -1.12
CA LYS A 50 12.48 1.16 -1.56
C LYS A 50 12.47 0.10 -2.66
N PHE A 51 11.31 -0.47 -2.99
CA PHE A 51 11.24 -1.54 -3.99
C PHE A 51 11.47 -0.95 -5.40
N PRO A 52 12.05 -1.73 -6.33
CA PRO A 52 12.21 -1.30 -7.71
C PRO A 52 10.88 -0.88 -8.34
N LYS A 53 10.89 0.27 -9.02
CA LYS A 53 9.75 0.75 -9.81
C LYS A 53 9.61 0.00 -11.13
N ASP A 54 10.67 -0.63 -11.61
CA ASP A 54 10.62 -1.52 -12.77
C ASP A 54 10.03 -2.88 -12.33
N PRO A 55 8.84 -3.26 -12.84
CA PRO A 55 8.24 -4.56 -12.53
C PRO A 55 9.13 -5.74 -12.90
N PHE A 56 9.95 -5.62 -13.95
CA PHE A 56 10.85 -6.68 -14.37
C PHE A 56 11.91 -6.98 -13.31
N GLU A 57 12.53 -5.92 -12.77
CA GLU A 57 13.54 -6.02 -11.72
C GLU A 57 12.95 -6.58 -10.41
N LEU A 58 11.79 -6.07 -9.99
CA LEU A 58 11.11 -6.54 -8.78
C LEU A 58 10.70 -8.01 -8.93
N ASN A 59 10.04 -8.39 -10.03
CA ASN A 59 9.63 -9.77 -10.29
C ASN A 59 10.82 -10.74 -10.35
N ALA A 60 11.94 -10.32 -10.96
CA ALA A 60 13.15 -11.13 -11.00
C ALA A 60 13.71 -11.42 -9.59
N THR A 61 13.63 -10.45 -8.68
CA THR A 61 14.07 -10.63 -7.29
C THR A 61 13.09 -11.48 -6.49
N LEU A 62 11.79 -11.18 -6.54
CA LEU A 62 10.74 -11.95 -5.86
C LEU A 62 10.78 -13.44 -6.24
N LYS A 63 10.99 -13.75 -7.52
CA LYS A 63 11.09 -15.12 -8.03
C LYS A 63 12.25 -15.90 -7.42
N LYS A 64 13.41 -15.26 -7.15
CA LYS A 64 14.57 -15.92 -6.51
C LYS A 64 14.25 -16.40 -5.10
N TYR A 65 13.34 -15.70 -4.41
CA TYR A 65 12.98 -15.96 -3.02
C TYR A 65 11.61 -16.61 -2.85
N ASN A 66 10.90 -16.92 -3.95
CA ASN A 66 9.54 -17.46 -3.93
C ASN A 66 8.56 -16.59 -3.11
N LEU A 67 8.76 -15.27 -3.13
CA LEU A 67 7.91 -14.29 -2.48
C LEU A 67 6.95 -13.67 -3.50
N LYS A 68 5.79 -13.17 -3.06
CA LYS A 68 4.80 -12.50 -3.93
C LYS A 68 4.41 -11.14 -3.37
N ILE A 69 4.02 -10.23 -4.26
CA ILE A 69 3.31 -9.02 -3.83
C ILE A 69 1.86 -9.39 -3.50
N ALA A 70 1.43 -9.05 -2.29
CA ALA A 70 0.08 -9.25 -1.80
C ALA A 70 -0.82 -8.06 -2.15
N SER A 71 -0.33 -6.84 -1.92
CA SER A 71 -1.06 -5.59 -2.13
C SER A 71 -0.12 -4.38 -2.20
N GLN A 72 -0.68 -3.21 -2.48
CA GLN A 72 -0.02 -1.92 -2.30
C GLN A 72 -0.99 -0.90 -1.73
N TRP A 73 -0.48 0.00 -0.89
CA TRP A 73 -1.20 1.13 -0.35
C TRP A 73 -1.50 2.19 -1.42
N PHE A 74 -2.74 2.67 -1.46
CA PHE A 74 -3.17 3.81 -2.27
C PHE A 74 -3.78 4.88 -1.38
N SER A 75 -3.14 6.05 -1.38
CA SER A 75 -3.65 7.25 -0.74
C SER A 75 -4.65 7.94 -1.65
N SER A 76 -5.94 7.88 -1.31
CA SER A 76 -6.98 8.67 -1.96
C SER A 76 -7.13 10.04 -1.28
N PHE A 77 -7.61 10.99 -2.07
CA PHE A 77 -7.94 12.35 -1.68
C PHE A 77 -9.32 12.72 -2.23
N LEU A 78 -10.28 11.80 -2.16
CA LEU A 78 -11.62 11.94 -2.75
C LEU A 78 -12.43 13.09 -2.13
N CYS A 79 -12.06 13.51 -0.91
CA CYS A 79 -12.68 14.64 -0.22
C CYS A 79 -11.96 15.98 -0.48
N GLU A 80 -10.81 15.98 -1.17
CA GLU A 80 -9.97 17.17 -1.37
C GLU A 80 -9.74 17.48 -2.86
N THR A 81 -9.56 16.46 -3.70
CA THR A 81 -9.30 16.58 -5.14
C THR A 81 -10.42 15.97 -5.96
N SER A 82 -10.39 16.16 -7.28
CA SER A 82 -11.46 15.62 -8.15
C SER A 82 -11.41 14.09 -8.21
N TYR A 83 -12.55 13.49 -8.54
CA TYR A 83 -12.63 12.05 -8.77
C TYR A 83 -11.65 11.61 -9.87
N GLU A 84 -11.58 12.37 -10.98
CA GLU A 84 -10.74 12.06 -12.14
C GLU A 84 -9.25 12.07 -11.81
N GLU A 85 -8.81 12.96 -10.89
CA GLU A 85 -7.43 12.98 -10.43
C GLU A 85 -7.09 11.72 -9.61
N ASN A 86 -8.00 11.32 -8.72
CA ASN A 86 -7.87 10.08 -7.95
C ASN A 86 -7.88 8.85 -8.86
N GLU A 87 -8.85 8.77 -9.78
CA GLU A 87 -9.00 7.65 -10.72
C GLU A 87 -7.76 7.48 -11.59
N LYS A 88 -7.20 8.57 -12.13
CA LYS A 88 -5.99 8.50 -12.95
C LYS A 88 -4.83 7.84 -12.19
N ARG A 89 -4.55 8.31 -10.97
CA ARG A 89 -3.49 7.75 -10.11
C ARG A 89 -3.79 6.31 -9.73
N PHE A 90 -5.06 6.00 -9.47
CA PHE A 90 -5.51 4.66 -9.10
C PHE A 90 -5.27 3.67 -10.24
N VAL A 91 -5.65 4.02 -11.48
CA VAL A 91 -5.41 3.21 -12.69
C VAL A 91 -3.91 2.98 -12.91
N GLU A 92 -3.09 4.04 -12.83
CA GLU A 92 -1.63 3.91 -12.97
C GLU A 92 -1.05 2.89 -11.95
N GLN A 93 -1.62 2.83 -10.74
CA GLN A 93 -1.19 1.90 -9.71
C GLN A 93 -1.75 0.49 -9.89
N LEU A 94 -2.97 0.34 -10.42
CA LEU A 94 -3.53 -0.96 -10.81
C LEU A 94 -2.70 -1.60 -11.93
N ASP A 95 -2.32 -0.83 -12.95
CA ASP A 95 -1.45 -1.29 -14.05
C ASP A 95 -0.10 -1.80 -13.50
N TYR A 96 0.48 -1.08 -12.54
CA TYR A 96 1.69 -1.52 -11.85
C TYR A 96 1.44 -2.82 -11.06
N LEU A 97 0.36 -2.92 -10.28
CA LEU A 97 0.04 -4.13 -9.51
C LEU A 97 -0.16 -5.36 -10.39
N GLU A 98 -0.87 -5.21 -11.52
CA GLU A 98 -1.03 -6.28 -12.51
C GLU A 98 0.34 -6.75 -13.02
N SER A 99 1.23 -5.81 -13.35
CA SER A 99 2.57 -6.13 -13.85
C SER A 99 3.47 -6.88 -12.86
N VAL A 100 3.21 -6.77 -11.55
CA VAL A 100 3.92 -7.51 -10.48
C VAL A 100 3.11 -8.71 -9.96
N GLY A 101 1.99 -9.03 -10.63
CA GLY A 101 1.16 -10.20 -10.32
C GLY A 101 0.36 -10.09 -9.02
N ALA A 102 0.15 -8.87 -8.52
CA ALA A 102 -0.72 -8.58 -7.39
C ALA A 102 -2.14 -8.27 -7.88
N ASN A 103 -3.13 -8.55 -7.03
CA ASN A 103 -4.55 -8.39 -7.37
C ASN A 103 -5.36 -7.72 -6.26
N LEU A 104 -4.69 -7.05 -5.32
CA LEU A 104 -5.31 -6.32 -4.23
C LEU A 104 -4.65 -4.95 -4.09
N ILE A 105 -5.45 -3.94 -3.81
CA ILE A 105 -5.01 -2.57 -3.55
C ILE A 105 -5.68 -2.11 -2.25
N ASN A 106 -4.90 -1.51 -1.36
CA ASN A 106 -5.36 -1.08 -0.03
C ASN A 106 -5.60 0.42 -0.08
N VAL A 107 -6.87 0.84 -0.15
CA VAL A 107 -7.23 2.26 -0.27
C VAL A 107 -7.45 2.88 1.10
N CYS A 108 -6.92 4.08 1.31
CA CYS A 108 -7.23 4.91 2.47
C CYS A 108 -7.40 6.37 2.07
N GLU A 109 -8.48 6.98 2.56
CA GLU A 109 -8.74 8.40 2.39
C GLU A 109 -7.87 9.22 3.32
N LEU A 110 -7.01 10.06 2.74
CA LEU A 110 -5.99 10.82 3.46
C LEU A 110 -6.25 12.31 3.53
N THR A 111 -7.41 12.79 3.05
CA THR A 111 -7.83 14.18 3.28
C THR A 111 -7.75 14.51 4.78
N ARG A 112 -6.95 15.53 5.12
CA ARG A 112 -6.67 16.00 6.51
C ARG A 112 -6.01 14.97 7.44
N ASN A 113 -5.34 13.94 6.92
CA ASN A 113 -4.60 12.99 7.76
C ASN A 113 -3.57 13.68 8.69
N LEU A 114 -3.25 13.04 9.82
CA LEU A 114 -2.34 13.60 10.84
C LEU A 114 -1.07 12.77 11.07
N PHE A 115 -0.78 11.72 10.28
CA PHE A 115 0.31 10.79 10.60
C PHE A 115 1.72 11.38 10.43
N ALA A 116 1.87 12.47 9.68
CA ALA A 116 3.15 13.13 9.41
C ALA A 116 3.26 14.55 10.01
N VAL A 117 2.42 14.88 11.00
CA VAL A 117 2.43 16.17 11.69
C VAL A 117 2.55 15.98 13.21
N GLU A 118 2.98 17.03 13.93
CA GLU A 118 3.13 16.97 15.39
C GLU A 118 1.78 16.92 16.13
N THR A 119 0.69 17.25 15.45
CA THR A 119 -0.67 17.24 16.01
C THR A 119 -1.10 15.84 16.40
N SER A 120 -1.67 15.69 17.59
CA SER A 120 -2.21 14.42 18.08
C SER A 120 -3.30 13.89 17.16
N MET A 121 -3.18 12.63 16.72
CA MET A 121 -4.27 11.94 16.00
C MET A 121 -5.46 11.55 16.91
N PHE A 122 -5.34 11.76 18.21
CA PHE A 122 -6.36 11.48 19.21
C PHE A 122 -7.01 12.78 19.71
N GLY A 123 -8.26 12.68 20.15
CA GLY A 123 -8.99 13.79 20.75
C GLY A 123 -9.62 14.72 19.71
N ASN A 124 -9.65 16.01 20.02
CA ASN A 124 -10.39 17.01 19.23
C ASN A 124 -9.77 17.30 17.87
N ASP A 125 -8.49 16.98 17.68
CA ASP A 125 -7.81 17.21 16.40
C ASP A 125 -8.11 16.12 15.38
N LYS A 126 -8.64 14.96 15.81
CA LYS A 126 -9.01 13.87 14.89
C LYS A 126 -10.00 14.41 13.85
N PRO A 127 -9.67 14.35 12.54
CA PRO A 127 -10.59 14.80 11.50
C PRO A 127 -11.90 14.02 11.55
N ILE A 128 -13.00 14.76 11.39
CA ILE A 128 -14.36 14.20 11.26
C ILE A 128 -14.86 14.62 9.88
N ALA A 129 -15.22 13.63 9.07
CA ALA A 129 -15.84 13.86 7.78
C ALA A 129 -17.26 14.43 7.96
N SER A 130 -17.61 15.45 7.17
CA SER A 130 -18.98 15.95 7.04
C SER A 130 -19.84 14.96 6.25
N ASP A 131 -21.16 15.16 6.25
CA ASP A 131 -22.09 14.35 5.45
C ASP A 131 -21.76 14.41 3.95
N ASP A 132 -21.38 15.59 3.44
CA ASP A 132 -20.96 15.76 2.04
C ASP A 132 -19.66 15.01 1.73
N GLU A 133 -18.68 15.03 2.65
CA GLU A 133 -17.43 14.27 2.50
C GLU A 133 -17.67 12.76 2.54
N TRP A 134 -18.60 12.28 3.38
CA TRP A 134 -19.01 10.88 3.39
C TRP A 134 -19.63 10.46 2.05
N GLU A 135 -20.45 11.31 1.43
CA GLU A 135 -21.04 11.03 0.12
C GLU A 135 -19.97 11.00 -0.98
N LEU A 136 -19.03 11.95 -0.98
CA LEU A 136 -17.89 11.97 -1.91
C LEU A 136 -17.02 10.71 -1.76
N LEU A 137 -16.68 10.34 -0.53
CA LEU A 137 -15.88 9.16 -0.23
C LEU A 137 -16.58 7.87 -0.69
N CYS A 138 -17.83 7.65 -0.29
CA CYS A 138 -18.56 6.43 -0.62
C CYS A 138 -18.79 6.30 -2.13
N SER A 139 -19.25 7.37 -2.78
CA SER A 139 -19.48 7.37 -4.23
C SER A 139 -18.19 7.22 -5.02
N GLY A 140 -17.11 7.88 -4.59
CA GLY A 140 -15.78 7.75 -5.17
C GLY A 140 -15.23 6.34 -5.05
N LEU A 141 -15.28 5.73 -3.86
CA LEU A 141 -14.82 4.35 -3.63
C LEU A 141 -15.62 3.34 -4.45
N ASN A 142 -16.93 3.51 -4.61
CA ASN A 142 -17.75 2.63 -5.46
C ASN A 142 -17.32 2.69 -6.93
N LYS A 143 -17.00 3.90 -7.43
CA LYS A 143 -16.52 4.07 -8.80
C LYS A 143 -15.11 3.48 -8.97
N LEU A 144 -14.18 3.74 -8.06
CA LEU A 144 -12.85 3.11 -8.06
C LEU A 144 -12.96 1.58 -8.00
N GLY A 145 -13.89 1.03 -7.21
CA GLY A 145 -14.16 -0.40 -7.14
C GLY A 145 -14.79 -1.00 -8.41
N THR A 146 -15.33 -0.18 -9.32
CA THR A 146 -15.76 -0.62 -10.66
C THR A 146 -14.60 -0.67 -11.64
N VAL A 147 -13.56 0.13 -11.39
CA VAL A 147 -12.32 0.19 -12.19
C VAL A 147 -11.37 -0.97 -11.85
N ALA A 148 -11.30 -1.34 -10.56
CA ALA A 148 -10.49 -2.46 -10.05
C ALA A 148 -11.12 -3.84 -10.33
#